data_AF-T0ZK78-F1
#
_entry.id   AF-T0ZK78-F1
#
_cell.length_a   1.000
_cell.length_b   1.000
_cell.length_c   1.000
_cell.angle_alpha   90.00
_cell.angle_beta   90.00
_cell.angle_gamma   90.00
#
_symmetry.space_group_name_H-M   'P 1'
#
loop_
_entity.id
_entity.type
_entity.pdbx_description
1 polymer ?
#
loop_
_entity_poly.entity_id
_entity_poly.type
_entity_poly.pdbx_seq_one_letter_code
_entity_poly.pdbx_strand_id
1 'polypeptide(L)' 'NDATSWRTGGAKRRWGEELGADSLRYLSMSGLVEAIGLPESDLCVGCLTGHYPMGIPQEHRRFQRALTEF' A
#
# COMPACT_ATOMS: atom_id res chain seq x y z
N ASN A 1 -3.35 21.81 -6.96
CA ASN A 1 -3.79 20.57 -7.64
C ASN A 1 -2.62 20.09 -8.49
N ASP A 2 -1.71 19.34 -7.89
CA ASP A 2 -0.60 18.71 -8.62
C ASP A 2 -0.31 17.36 -7.96
N ALA A 3 -1.07 16.36 -8.39
CA ALA A 3 -0.99 14.97 -7.92
C ALA A 3 0.26 14.24 -8.43
N THR A 4 1.29 14.96 -8.89
CA THR A 4 2.47 14.40 -9.56
C THR A 4 3.74 14.51 -8.71
N SER A 5 3.71 15.23 -7.58
CA SER A 5 4.89 15.47 -6.73
C SER A 5 5.43 14.24 -5.98
N TRP A 6 4.68 13.13 -5.91
CA TRP A 6 5.09 11.93 -5.18
C TRP A 6 5.97 10.96 -5.98
N ARG A 7 6.17 11.19 -7.30
CA ARG A 7 6.94 10.26 -8.17
C ARG A 7 8.45 10.43 -8.07
N THR A 8 8.95 11.58 -7.62
CA THR A 8 10.38 11.82 -7.40
C THR A 8 10.73 11.47 -5.96
N GLY A 9 11.79 10.68 -5.76
CA GLY A 9 12.17 10.00 -4.51
C GLY A 9 12.48 10.87 -3.27
N GLY A 10 11.99 12.11 -3.20
CA GLY A 10 12.06 12.99 -2.04
C GLY A 10 10.88 12.85 -1.04
N ALA A 11 9.86 12.03 -1.36
CA ALA A 11 8.65 11.94 -0.54
C ALA A 11 8.90 11.52 0.92
N LYS A 12 9.80 10.55 1.16
CA LYS A 12 10.06 10.04 2.54
C LYS A 12 10.63 11.12 3.46
N ARG A 13 11.58 11.92 2.97
CA ARG A 13 12.21 12.99 3.76
C ARG A 13 11.21 14.11 4.07
N ARG A 14 10.40 14.48 3.08
CA ARG A 14 9.32 15.46 3.23
C ARG A 14 8.30 15.05 4.30
N TRP A 15 7.85 13.80 4.31
CA TRP A 15 6.90 13.33 5.33
C TRP A 15 7.51 13.30 6.74
N GLY A 16 8.78 12.92 6.88
CA GLY A 16 9.46 12.98 8.18
C GLY A 16 9.48 14.40 8.74
N GLU A 17 9.81 15.38 7.91
CA GLU A 17 9.80 16.81 8.27
C GLU A 17 8.40 17.32 8.60
N GLU A 18 7.38 16.96 7.81
CA GLU A 18 5.97 17.33 8.06
C GLU A 18 5.42 16.73 9.36
N LEU A 19 5.89 15.53 9.73
CA LEU A 19 5.54 14.87 10.98
C LEU A 19 6.41 15.32 12.18
N GLY A 20 7.45 16.14 11.94
CA GLY A 20 8.40 16.56 12.98
C GLY A 20 9.25 15.41 13.53
N ALA A 21 9.48 14.36 12.75
CA ALA A 21 10.22 13.17 13.18
C ALA A 21 11.71 13.27 12.82
N ASP A 22 12.59 12.91 13.76
CA ASP A 22 14.05 12.84 13.53
C ASP A 22 14.44 11.74 12.52
N SER A 23 13.59 10.72 12.37
CA SER A 23 13.77 9.65 11.39
C SER A 23 12.44 9.04 10.95
N LEU A 24 12.40 8.52 9.72
CA LEU A 24 11.26 7.79 9.17
C LEU A 24 11.76 6.57 8.39
N ARG A 25 11.19 5.39 8.68
CA ARG A 25 11.47 4.14 7.96
C ARG A 25 10.18 3.38 7.72
N TYR A 26 10.09 2.71 6.57
CA TYR A 26 9.00 1.80 6.25
C TYR A 26 9.46 0.36 6.46
N LEU A 27 8.55 -0.50 6.89
CA LEU A 27 8.78 -1.94 6.95
C LEU A 27 8.98 -2.48 5.52
N SER A 28 10.00 -3.33 5.34
CA SER A 28 10.23 -4.05 4.09
C SER A 28 9.17 -5.12 3.87
N MET A 29 8.83 -5.44 2.62
CA MET A 29 7.91 -6.55 2.32
C MET A 29 8.39 -7.89 2.89
N SER A 30 9.68 -8.22 2.75
CA SER A 30 10.24 -9.46 3.31
C SER A 30 10.12 -9.52 4.83
N GLY A 31 10.49 -8.44 5.53
CA GLY A 31 10.33 -8.35 6.98
C GLY A 31 8.88 -8.44 7.45
N LEU A 32 7.90 -7.97 6.66
CA LEU A 32 6.48 -8.17 6.95
C LEU A 32 6.09 -9.65 6.86
N VAL A 33 6.50 -10.34 5.77
CA VAL A 33 6.21 -11.77 5.57
C VAL A 33 6.81 -12.60 6.70
N GLU A 34 8.08 -12.35 7.04
CA GLU A 34 8.78 -13.01 8.14
C GLU A 34 8.07 -12.79 9.49
N ALA A 35 7.66 -11.56 9.79
CA ALA A 35 6.99 -11.23 11.05
C ALA A 35 5.62 -11.91 11.21
N ILE A 36 4.90 -12.14 10.09
CA ILE A 36 3.62 -12.86 10.11
C ILE A 36 3.83 -14.37 10.24
N GLY A 37 4.91 -14.91 9.67
CA GLY A 37 5.24 -16.34 9.76
C GLY A 37 4.44 -17.23 8.80
N LEU A 38 3.83 -16.63 7.77
CA LEU A 38 3.16 -17.36 6.69
C LEU A 38 3.90 -17.12 5.36
N PRO A 39 3.83 -18.06 4.40
CA PRO A 39 4.34 -17.83 3.05
C PRO A 39 3.70 -16.61 2.39
N GLU A 40 4.45 -15.85 1.60
CA GLU A 40 3.93 -14.66 0.89
C GLU A 40 2.73 -15.00 -0.02
N SER A 41 2.72 -16.20 -0.63
CA SER A 41 1.62 -16.70 -1.47
C SER A 41 0.27 -16.78 -0.73
N ASP A 42 0.33 -16.89 0.59
CA ASP A 42 -0.84 -17.09 1.45
C ASP A 42 -1.28 -15.75 2.09
N LEU A 43 -0.59 -14.65 1.76
CA LEU A 43 -0.87 -13.31 2.26
C LEU A 43 -1.49 -12.41 1.19
N CYS A 44 -2.62 -11.79 1.50
CA CYS A 44 -3.14 -10.70 0.69
C CYS A 44 -2.32 -9.42 0.94
N VAL A 45 -1.43 -9.10 0.00
CA VAL A 45 -0.60 -7.88 0.04
C VAL A 45 -1.15 -6.73 -0.80
N GLY A 46 -2.41 -6.83 -1.23
CA GLY A 46 -3.04 -5.88 -2.16
C GLY A 46 -3.10 -4.43 -1.66
N CYS A 47 -3.20 -4.20 -0.36
CA CYS A 47 -3.14 -2.83 0.21
C CYS A 47 -1.75 -2.18 0.05
N LEU A 48 -0.70 -2.99 -0.08
CA LEU A 48 0.69 -2.54 -0.16
C LEU A 48 1.20 -2.51 -1.61
N THR A 49 0.81 -3.51 -2.42
CA THR A 49 1.26 -3.68 -3.81
C THR A 49 0.22 -3.26 -4.85
N GLY A 50 -1.04 -3.10 -4.45
CA GLY A 50 -2.17 -2.96 -5.36
C GLY A 50 -2.61 -4.27 -6.03
N HIS A 51 -1.93 -5.39 -5.77
CA HIS A 51 -2.20 -6.70 -6.35
C HIS A 51 -3.01 -7.56 -5.38
N TYR A 52 -4.31 -7.67 -5.62
CA TYR A 52 -5.19 -8.49 -4.81
C TYR A 52 -5.23 -9.92 -5.38
N PRO A 53 -5.13 -10.96 -4.55
CA PRO A 53 -5.14 -12.36 -5.01
C PRO A 53 -6.50 -12.80 -5.57
N MET A 54 -7.54 -11.99 -5.36
CA MET A 54 -8.85 -12.18 -5.94
C MET A 54 -8.88 -11.54 -7.34
N GLY A 55 -8.98 -12.36 -8.38
CA GLY A 55 -9.35 -11.88 -9.71
C GLY A 55 -10.84 -11.59 -9.72
N ILE A 56 -11.22 -10.34 -9.45
CA ILE A 56 -12.61 -9.89 -9.66
C ILE A 56 -12.62 -9.14 -11.01
N PRO A 57 -13.17 -9.74 -12.08
CA PRO A 57 -13.39 -9.01 -13.32
C PRO A 57 -14.22 -7.76 -13.01
N GLN A 58 -13.77 -6.60 -13.49
CA GLN A 58 -14.50 -5.31 -13.43
C GLN A 58 -14.50 -4.57 -12.07
N GLU A 59 -13.74 -4.99 -11.06
CA GLU A 59 -13.76 -4.33 -9.74
C GLU A 59 -12.78 -3.15 -9.64
N HIS A 60 -13.28 -1.93 -9.37
CA HIS A 60 -12.43 -0.80 -9.00
C HIS A 60 -12.97 0.10 -7.87
N ARG A 61 -12.45 -0.18 -6.66
CA ARG A 61 -11.81 0.69 -5.64
C ARG A 61 -12.63 1.54 -4.67
N ARG A 62 -12.07 1.64 -3.45
CA ARG A 62 -12.42 2.54 -2.33
C ARG A 62 -12.81 3.94 -2.86
N PHE A 63 -13.99 4.42 -2.46
CA PHE A 63 -15.07 5.07 -3.28
C PHE A 63 -16.05 4.09 -3.94
N GLN A 64 -16.09 2.86 -3.46
CA GLN A 64 -16.79 1.75 -4.10
C GLN A 64 -18.28 1.68 -3.72
N ARG A 65 -19.10 1.40 -4.74
CA ARG A 65 -20.49 0.95 -4.64
C ARG A 65 -20.64 -0.30 -5.49
N ALA A 66 -21.81 -0.90 -5.44
CA ALA A 66 -22.04 -1.78 -4.31
C ALA A 66 -21.51 -3.13 -4.76
N LEU A 67 -21.08 -3.97 -3.82
CA LEU A 67 -21.03 -5.35 -4.20
C LEU A 67 -22.50 -5.67 -4.66
N THR A 68 -23.66 -5.05 -4.20
CA THR A 68 -25.16 -5.29 -4.53
C THR A 68 -25.65 -4.81 -5.85
N GLU A 69 -24.69 -4.39 -6.61
CA GLU A 69 -24.66 -4.92 -7.93
C GLU A 69 -24.17 -6.43 -7.87
N PHE A 70 -24.56 -7.25 -6.82
CA PHE A 70 -23.82 -8.38 -6.08
C PHE A 70 -24.04 -9.72 -6.74
#